data_AF-A0A163E722-F1
#
_entry.id   AF-A0A163E722-F1
#
_cell.length_a   1.000
_cell.length_b   1.000
_cell.length_c   1.000
_cell.angle_alpha   90.00
_cell.angle_beta   90.00
_cell.angle_gamma   90.00
#
_symmetry.space_group_name_H-M   'P 1'
#
loop_
_entity.id
_entity.type
_entity.pdbx_description
1 polymer ?
#
loop_
_entity_poly.entity_id
_entity_poly.type
_entity_poly.pdbx_seq_one_letter_code
_entity_poly.pdbx_strand_id
1 'polypeptide(L)'
;MTRIFVTEAVMLAIYGQLLIPSKPVEYIIPYTTILELYELHTTDEHLMNSSADDQHVKIKIGELISYFEEPLNKKKIERALQVPWAKSPSIPVGETTRVSVMNTMDTAPYGESFDPIETELLLASQRAEAPILTDQYELIQRIVDSALPVQVYDIDDFDFALEVPFSGLT
;
A
#
# COMPACT_ATOMS: atom_id res chain seq x y z
N MET A 1 -11.00 17.01 -3.94
CA MET A 1 -11.40 15.61 -3.68
C MET A 1 -10.17 14.85 -3.24
N THR A 2 -10.31 13.95 -2.27
CA THR A 2 -9.20 13.07 -1.84
C THR A 2 -9.01 11.98 -2.89
N ARG A 3 -7.77 11.74 -3.31
CA ARG A 3 -7.42 10.60 -4.16
C ARG A 3 -7.24 9.36 -3.30
N ILE A 4 -7.63 8.20 -3.81
CA ILE A 4 -7.51 6.93 -3.09
C ILE A 4 -6.63 6.03 -3.94
N PHE A 5 -5.68 5.34 -3.30
CA PHE A 5 -4.83 4.33 -3.92
C PHE A 5 -4.79 3.09 -3.03
N VAL A 6 -4.60 1.92 -3.62
CA VAL A 6 -4.18 0.71 -2.91
C VAL A 6 -2.68 0.57 -3.06
N THR A 7 -1.97 0.30 -1.98
CA THR A 7 -0.50 0.18 -1.98
C THR A 7 -0.03 -0.71 -0.84
N GLU A 8 1.17 -1.24 -0.96
CA GLU A 8 1.87 -1.89 0.14
C GLU A 8 2.31 -0.87 1.19
N ALA A 9 2.41 -1.31 2.44
CA ALA A 9 2.87 -0.45 3.53
C ALA A 9 4.31 0.04 3.34
N VAL A 10 5.17 -0.79 2.75
CA VAL A 10 6.60 -0.48 2.53
C VAL A 10 6.80 0.72 1.61
N MET A 11 5.87 0.96 0.66
CA MET A 11 5.93 2.10 -0.25
C MET A 11 5.97 3.43 0.50
N LEU A 12 5.27 3.54 1.64
CA LEU A 12 5.28 4.76 2.45
C LEU A 12 6.59 4.98 3.21
N ALA A 13 7.33 3.91 3.49
CA ALA A 13 8.63 3.99 4.15
C ALA A 13 9.74 4.36 3.16
N ILE A 14 9.66 3.86 1.93
CA ILE A 14 10.65 4.10 0.87
C ILE A 14 10.43 5.46 0.21
N TYR A 15 9.19 5.78 -0.16
CA TYR A 15 8.88 6.93 -0.99
C TYR A 15 8.32 8.09 -0.18
N GLY A 16 9.22 8.95 0.32
CA GLY A 16 8.85 10.14 1.10
C GLY A 16 7.85 11.07 0.41
N GLN A 17 7.82 11.10 -0.93
CA GLN A 17 6.83 11.86 -1.71
C GLN A 17 5.38 11.45 -1.42
N LEU A 18 5.14 10.21 -1.00
CA LEU A 18 3.81 9.72 -0.66
C LEU A 18 3.27 10.34 0.64
N LEU A 19 4.14 10.86 1.51
CA LEU A 19 3.77 11.52 2.76
C LEU A 19 3.43 13.01 2.57
N ILE A 20 3.85 13.61 1.46
CA ILE A 20 3.66 15.03 1.13
C ILE A 20 3.14 15.25 -0.30
N PRO A 21 2.04 14.58 -0.71
CA PRO A 21 1.50 14.72 -2.05
C PRO A 21 0.93 16.13 -2.29
N SER A 22 0.94 16.55 -3.56
CA SER A 22 0.41 17.84 -4.01
C SER A 22 -1.11 17.99 -3.82
N LYS A 23 -1.82 16.88 -3.57
CA LYS A 23 -3.26 16.80 -3.30
C LYS A 23 -3.53 15.87 -2.12
N PRO A 24 -4.68 15.98 -1.44
CA PRO A 24 -5.03 15.02 -0.39
C PRO A 24 -5.12 13.59 -0.93
N VAL A 25 -4.46 12.65 -0.24
CA VAL A 25 -4.43 11.22 -0.60
C VAL A 25 -4.83 10.35 0.60
N GLU A 26 -5.57 9.29 0.33
CA GLU A 26 -5.78 8.16 1.23
C GLU A 26 -5.21 6.88 0.61
N TYR A 27 -4.27 6.24 1.30
CA TYR A 27 -3.76 4.92 0.93
C TYR A 27 -4.54 3.83 1.68
N ILE A 28 -5.08 2.89 0.93
CA ILE A 28 -5.65 1.65 1.45
C ILE A 28 -4.55 0.61 1.46
N ILE A 29 -4.24 0.08 2.64
CA ILE A 29 -3.12 -0.83 2.85
C ILE A 29 -3.67 -2.18 3.32
N PRO A 30 -3.48 -3.27 2.55
CA PRO A 30 -3.73 -4.62 3.04
C PRO A 30 -2.94 -4.90 4.32
N TYR A 31 -3.57 -5.46 5.34
CA TYR A 31 -2.93 -5.67 6.65
C TYR A 31 -1.69 -6.56 6.58
N THR A 32 -1.69 -7.57 5.69
CA THR A 32 -0.56 -8.46 5.45
C THR A 32 0.72 -7.70 5.07
N THR A 33 0.60 -6.63 4.28
CA THR A 33 1.75 -5.78 3.93
C THR A 33 2.31 -4.98 5.12
N ILE A 34 1.52 -4.80 6.19
CA ILE A 34 2.03 -4.26 7.46
C ILE A 34 2.82 -5.34 8.20
N LEU A 35 2.41 -6.62 8.12
CA LEU A 35 3.18 -7.73 8.69
C LEU A 35 4.55 -7.85 8.01
N GLU A 36 4.61 -7.67 6.69
CA GLU A 36 5.87 -7.66 5.93
C GLU A 36 6.85 -6.59 6.44
N LEU A 37 6.38 -5.43 6.90
CA LEU A 37 7.26 -4.42 7.49
C LEU A 37 8.10 -4.99 8.65
N TYR A 38 7.51 -5.85 9.48
CA TYR A 38 8.22 -6.46 10.61
C TYR A 38 9.30 -7.43 10.12
N GLU A 39 9.06 -8.14 9.04
CA GLU A 39 10.03 -9.04 8.40
C GLU A 39 11.17 -8.22 7.76
N LEU A 40 10.83 -7.19 6.99
CA LEU A 40 11.79 -6.28 6.35
C LEU A 40 12.64 -5.49 7.36
N HIS A 41 12.08 -5.17 8.53
CA HIS A 41 12.83 -4.49 9.60
C HIS A 41 13.85 -5.40 10.28
N THR A 42 13.60 -6.71 10.30
CA THR A 42 14.42 -7.68 11.04
C THR A 42 15.31 -8.54 10.15
N THR A 43 15.13 -8.49 8.83
CA THR A 43 15.98 -9.21 7.87
C THR A 43 17.39 -8.63 7.80
N ASP A 44 18.37 -9.52 7.65
CA ASP A 44 19.77 -9.19 7.33
C ASP A 44 19.97 -8.94 5.83
N GLU A 45 18.96 -9.21 5.00
CA GLU A 45 18.99 -8.94 3.57
C GLU A 45 18.99 -7.43 3.29
N HIS A 46 19.68 -7.04 2.21
CA HIS A 46 19.70 -5.65 1.75
C HIS A 46 18.44 -5.37 0.93
N LEU A 47 17.67 -4.39 1.36
CA LEU A 47 16.52 -3.81 0.67
C LEU A 47 16.96 -2.83 -0.42
N MET A 48 18.15 -2.23 -0.25
CA MET A 48 18.71 -1.25 -1.18
C MET A 48 20.14 -1.64 -1.59
N ASN A 49 20.54 -1.22 -2.79
CA ASN A 49 21.87 -1.51 -3.35
C ASN A 49 23.02 -0.90 -2.52
N SER A 50 22.76 0.23 -1.86
CA SER A 50 23.74 0.91 -0.99
C SER A 50 23.41 0.64 0.47
N SER A 51 24.42 0.35 1.28
CA SER A 51 24.24 0.08 2.71
C SER A 51 23.71 1.30 3.48
N ALA A 52 24.04 2.51 3.02
CA ALA A 52 23.54 3.74 3.61
C ALA A 52 22.03 3.91 3.37
N ASP A 53 21.59 3.63 2.14
CA ASP A 53 20.17 3.71 1.78
C ASP A 53 19.38 2.57 2.43
N ASP A 54 19.97 1.36 2.52
CA ASP A 54 19.36 0.22 3.22
C ASP A 54 19.10 0.55 4.70
N GLN A 55 20.12 1.06 5.39
CA GLN A 55 19.98 1.47 6.79
C GLN A 55 18.94 2.59 6.94
N HIS A 56 18.92 3.54 6.00
CA HIS A 56 17.92 4.61 6.01
C HIS A 56 16.49 4.06 5.88
N VAL A 57 16.26 3.17 4.93
CA VAL A 57 14.95 2.53 4.70
C VAL A 57 14.53 1.71 5.91
N LYS A 58 15.42 0.90 6.49
CA LYS A 58 15.12 0.13 7.71
C LYS A 58 14.72 1.03 8.89
N ILE A 59 15.37 2.18 9.06
CA ILE A 59 14.96 3.18 10.06
C ILE A 59 13.53 3.68 9.76
N LYS A 60 13.22 4.00 8.50
CA LYS A 60 11.90 4.47 8.09
C LYS A 60 10.80 3.42 8.28
N ILE A 61 11.10 2.16 8.01
CA ILE A 61 10.22 1.03 8.31
C ILE A 61 9.95 0.96 9.82
N GLY A 62 10.99 1.06 10.66
CA GLY A 62 10.85 1.05 12.12
C GLY A 62 10.01 2.22 12.66
N GLU A 63 10.18 3.42 12.10
CA GLU A 63 9.35 4.59 12.41
C GLU A 63 7.87 4.33 12.07
N LEU A 64 7.58 3.75 10.89
CA LEU A 64 6.22 3.45 10.45
C LEU A 64 5.56 2.36 11.31
N ILE A 65 6.29 1.29 11.64
CA ILE A 65 5.84 0.25 12.58
C ILE A 65 5.46 0.89 13.92
N SER A 66 6.38 1.68 14.49
CA SER A 66 6.17 2.33 15.78
C SER A 66 4.91 3.21 15.77
N TYR A 67 4.67 3.90 14.65
CA TYR A 67 3.49 4.74 14.48
C TYR A 67 2.18 3.95 14.41
N PHE A 68 2.16 2.81 13.72
CA PHE A 68 1.00 1.91 13.71
C PHE A 68 0.75 1.25 15.06
N GLU A 69 1.79 1.03 15.86
CA GLU A 69 1.69 0.46 17.21
C GLU A 69 1.22 1.42 18.29
N GLU A 70 1.17 2.74 18.02
CA GLU A 70 0.59 3.70 18.94
C GLU A 70 -0.83 3.27 19.36
N PRO A 71 -1.20 3.36 20.66
CA PRO A 71 -2.41 2.71 21.19
C PRO A 71 -3.70 3.03 20.43
N LEU A 72 -3.85 4.26 19.93
CA LEU A 72 -5.02 4.67 19.16
C LEU A 72 -5.03 4.06 17.75
N ASN A 73 -3.87 4.05 17.07
CA ASN A 73 -3.74 3.54 15.71
C ASN A 73 -3.88 2.01 15.71
N LYS A 74 -3.17 1.34 16.62
CA LYS A 74 -3.29 -0.10 16.83
C LYS A 74 -4.74 -0.53 17.07
N LYS A 75 -5.46 0.18 17.94
CA LYS A 75 -6.88 -0.11 18.20
C LYS A 75 -7.79 0.08 16.98
N LYS A 76 -7.49 1.08 16.12
CA LYS A 76 -8.23 1.28 14.85
C LYS A 76 -8.01 0.09 13.89
N ILE A 77 -6.77 -0.38 13.80
CA ILE A 77 -6.37 -1.51 12.96
C ILE A 77 -7.01 -2.80 13.48
N GLU A 78 -6.78 -3.15 14.74
CA GLU A 78 -7.32 -4.37 15.39
C GLU A 78 -8.84 -4.51 15.23
N ARG A 79 -9.56 -3.38 15.28
CA ARG A 79 -11.02 -3.36 15.07
C ARG A 79 -11.41 -3.73 13.64
N ALA A 80 -10.66 -3.28 12.64
CA ALA A 80 -10.89 -3.65 11.24
C ALA A 80 -10.61 -5.15 11.02
N LEU A 81 -9.61 -5.71 11.71
CA LEU A 81 -9.26 -7.14 11.59
C LEU A 81 -10.35 -8.11 12.09
N GLN A 82 -11.35 -7.63 12.82
CA GLN A 82 -12.46 -8.47 13.29
C GLN A 82 -13.46 -8.86 12.19
N VAL A 83 -13.46 -8.14 11.06
CA VAL A 83 -14.44 -8.34 9.99
C VAL A 83 -13.70 -8.43 8.65
N PRO A 84 -13.90 -9.48 7.85
CA PRO A 84 -13.34 -9.58 6.52
C PRO A 84 -13.65 -8.34 5.68
N TRP A 85 -12.63 -7.83 5.01
CA TRP A 85 -12.67 -6.65 4.16
C TRP A 85 -13.03 -5.33 4.84
N ALA A 86 -13.10 -5.30 6.17
CA ALA A 86 -13.30 -4.04 6.86
C ALA A 86 -12.05 -3.17 6.73
N LYS A 87 -12.30 -1.86 6.62
CA LYS A 87 -11.29 -0.82 6.56
C LYS A 87 -11.24 -0.10 7.92
N SER A 88 -10.05 0.13 8.44
CA SER A 88 -9.87 0.91 9.67
C SER A 88 -10.35 2.35 9.46
N PRO A 89 -10.71 3.07 10.53
CA PRO A 89 -10.74 4.52 10.47
C PRO A 89 -9.39 5.05 10.00
N SER A 90 -9.39 6.14 9.23
CA SER A 90 -8.16 6.70 8.70
C SER A 90 -7.17 7.13 9.79
N ILE A 91 -5.90 6.92 9.50
CA ILE A 91 -4.73 7.22 10.31
C ILE A 91 -3.94 8.29 9.54
N PRO A 92 -3.79 9.52 10.08
CA PRO A 92 -3.01 10.55 9.40
C PRO A 92 -1.52 10.19 9.44
N VAL A 93 -0.84 10.18 8.30
CA VAL A 93 0.63 9.95 8.24
C VAL A 93 1.37 11.18 7.71
N GLY A 94 0.63 12.21 7.29
CA GLY A 94 1.12 13.52 6.89
C GLY A 94 0.00 14.56 6.98
N GLU A 95 0.27 15.79 6.55
CA GLU A 95 -0.74 16.86 6.56
C GLU A 95 -1.89 16.59 5.58
N THR A 96 -1.54 16.09 4.40
CA THR A 96 -2.47 15.78 3.30
C THR A 96 -2.64 14.27 3.08
N THR A 97 -1.88 13.44 3.80
CA THR A 97 -1.86 11.99 3.61
C THR A 97 -2.52 11.24 4.76
N ARG A 98 -3.40 10.31 4.39
CA ARG A 98 -4.04 9.37 5.30
C ARG A 98 -3.78 7.93 4.85
N VAL A 99 -3.81 7.03 5.81
CA VAL A 99 -3.76 5.58 5.61
C VAL A 99 -5.01 4.97 6.22
N SER A 100 -5.55 3.95 5.56
CA SER A 100 -6.56 3.09 6.14
C SER A 100 -6.18 1.63 5.90
N VAL A 101 -6.20 0.83 6.95
CA VAL A 101 -5.76 -0.58 6.90
C VAL A 101 -6.96 -1.46 6.59
N MET A 102 -6.85 -2.31 5.58
CA MET A 102 -7.90 -3.24 5.17
C MET A 102 -7.57 -4.66 5.63
N ASN A 103 -8.56 -5.33 6.22
CA ASN A 103 -8.51 -6.76 6.50
C ASN A 103 -8.83 -7.56 5.24
N THR A 104 -7.90 -7.55 4.29
CA THR A 104 -7.98 -8.33 3.05
C THR A 104 -8.05 -9.81 3.34
N MET A 105 -8.71 -10.56 2.46
CA MET A 105 -8.74 -12.01 2.53
C MET A 105 -8.12 -12.54 1.25
N ASP A 106 -7.01 -13.26 1.35
CA ASP A 106 -6.52 -14.06 0.23
C ASP A 106 -7.48 -15.22 -0.04
N THR A 107 -8.31 -15.08 -1.07
CA THR A 107 -9.17 -16.16 -1.58
C THR A 107 -8.50 -16.92 -2.74
N ALA A 108 -7.21 -16.65 -3.01
CA ALA A 108 -6.36 -17.18 -4.06
C ALA A 108 -6.95 -17.22 -5.49
N PRO A 109 -7.82 -16.28 -5.94
CA PRO A 109 -8.35 -16.33 -7.31
C PRO A 109 -7.26 -16.05 -8.36
N TYR A 110 -6.13 -15.47 -7.94
CA TYR A 110 -4.98 -15.12 -8.76
C TYR A 110 -3.72 -15.91 -8.39
N GLY A 111 -3.81 -16.86 -7.45
CA GLY A 111 -2.66 -17.54 -6.84
C GLY A 111 -1.81 -18.41 -7.77
N GLU A 112 -2.23 -18.62 -9.03
CA GLU A 112 -1.40 -19.29 -10.05
C GLU A 112 -0.35 -18.37 -10.68
N SER A 113 -0.59 -17.05 -10.68
CA SER A 113 0.25 -16.05 -11.37
C SER A 113 0.74 -14.92 -10.48
N PHE A 114 0.16 -14.82 -9.28
CA PHE A 114 0.43 -13.76 -8.31
C PHE A 114 0.66 -14.40 -6.95
N ASP A 115 1.60 -13.86 -6.19
CA ASP A 115 1.79 -14.30 -4.81
C ASP A 115 0.62 -13.83 -3.90
N PRO A 116 0.57 -14.27 -2.63
CA PRO A 116 -0.50 -13.87 -1.71
C PRO A 116 -0.63 -12.35 -1.52
N ILE A 117 0.47 -11.60 -1.44
CA ILE A 117 0.47 -10.14 -1.22
C ILE A 117 -0.06 -9.43 -2.45
N GLU A 118 0.44 -9.82 -3.62
CA GLU A 118 -0.05 -9.31 -4.90
C GLU A 118 -1.54 -9.62 -5.10
N THR A 119 -1.96 -10.84 -4.74
CA THR A 119 -3.38 -11.23 -4.79
C THR A 119 -4.22 -10.33 -3.88
N GLU A 120 -3.76 -10.01 -2.69
CA GLU A 120 -4.48 -9.10 -1.78
C GLU A 120 -4.52 -7.66 -2.29
N LEU A 121 -3.45 -7.14 -2.92
CA LEU A 121 -3.45 -5.82 -3.57
C LEU A 121 -4.50 -5.75 -4.68
N LEU A 122 -4.57 -6.78 -5.53
CA LEU A 122 -5.56 -6.89 -6.60
C LEU A 122 -6.99 -6.88 -6.05
N LEU A 123 -7.24 -7.71 -5.04
CA LEU A 123 -8.58 -7.82 -4.44
C LEU A 123 -8.99 -6.55 -3.68
N ALA A 124 -8.04 -5.91 -2.98
CA ALA A 124 -8.27 -4.62 -2.33
C ALA A 124 -8.57 -3.53 -3.37
N SER A 125 -7.84 -3.48 -4.48
CA SER A 125 -8.06 -2.53 -5.58
C SER A 125 -9.44 -2.66 -6.20
N GLN A 126 -9.83 -3.88 -6.56
CA GLN A 126 -11.16 -4.17 -7.10
C GLN A 126 -12.26 -3.78 -6.14
N ARG A 127 -12.11 -4.11 -4.85
CA ARG A 127 -13.13 -3.83 -3.84
C ARG A 127 -13.23 -2.34 -3.51
N ALA A 128 -12.12 -1.63 -3.51
CA ALA A 128 -12.08 -0.21 -3.24
C ALA A 128 -12.39 0.65 -4.46
N GLU A 129 -12.48 0.05 -5.65
CA GLU A 129 -12.55 0.75 -6.94
C GLU A 129 -11.45 1.82 -7.05
N ALA A 130 -10.25 1.46 -6.60
CA ALA A 130 -9.11 2.35 -6.49
C ALA A 130 -7.89 1.73 -7.19
N PRO A 131 -7.03 2.55 -7.82
CA PRO A 131 -5.88 2.04 -8.55
C PRO A 131 -4.81 1.55 -7.58
N ILE A 132 -4.00 0.62 -8.03
CA ILE A 132 -2.78 0.19 -7.34
C ILE A 132 -1.68 1.22 -7.63
N LEU A 133 -0.91 1.58 -6.61
CA LEU A 133 0.33 2.34 -6.73
C LEU A 133 1.48 1.46 -6.25
N THR A 134 2.48 1.22 -7.09
CA THR A 134 3.61 0.32 -6.79
C THR A 134 4.82 0.72 -7.63
N ASP A 135 6.01 0.27 -7.25
CA ASP A 135 7.24 0.32 -8.04
C ASP A 135 7.64 -1.05 -8.62
N GLN A 136 6.83 -2.09 -8.37
CA GLN A 136 7.12 -3.46 -8.79
C GLN A 136 6.80 -3.66 -10.28
N TYR A 137 7.80 -3.45 -11.13
CA TYR A 137 7.66 -3.57 -12.59
C TYR A 137 7.11 -4.94 -13.02
N GLU A 138 7.57 -6.03 -12.42
CA GLU A 138 7.09 -7.37 -12.74
C GLU A 138 5.61 -7.58 -12.39
N LEU A 139 5.12 -6.97 -11.31
CA LEU A 139 3.70 -7.00 -10.95
C LEU A 139 2.88 -6.21 -11.98
N ILE A 140 3.30 -4.99 -12.31
CA ILE A 140 2.66 -4.14 -13.34
C ILE A 140 2.54 -4.91 -14.66
N GLN A 141 3.63 -5.53 -15.11
CA GLN A 141 3.65 -6.29 -16.35
C GLN A 141 2.67 -7.47 -16.31
N ARG A 142 2.65 -8.25 -15.22
CA ARG A 142 1.71 -9.39 -15.07
C ARG A 142 0.25 -8.95 -15.05
N ILE A 143 -0.06 -7.82 -14.43
CA ILE A 143 -1.41 -7.21 -14.44
C ILE A 143 -1.84 -6.88 -15.86
N VAL A 144 -0.97 -6.23 -16.63
CA VAL A 144 -1.24 -5.82 -18.01
C VAL A 144 -1.38 -7.04 -18.92
N ASP A 145 -0.46 -8.00 -18.86
CA ASP A 145 -0.46 -9.20 -19.71
C ASP A 145 -1.68 -10.09 -19.47
N SER A 146 -2.13 -10.15 -18.22
CA SER A 146 -3.31 -10.91 -17.81
C SER A 146 -4.62 -10.15 -18.03
N ALA A 147 -4.55 -8.91 -18.52
CA ALA A 147 -5.68 -8.01 -18.74
C ALA A 147 -6.62 -7.90 -17.51
N LEU A 148 -6.02 -7.82 -16.31
CA LEU A 148 -6.81 -7.74 -15.08
C LEU A 148 -7.58 -6.41 -15.01
N PRO A 149 -8.81 -6.41 -14.48
CA PRO A 149 -9.66 -5.22 -14.42
C PRO A 149 -9.29 -4.31 -13.25
N VAL A 150 -8.01 -3.96 -13.14
CA VAL A 150 -7.47 -3.03 -12.14
C VAL A 150 -6.63 -1.98 -12.85
N GLN A 151 -6.69 -0.74 -12.38
CA GLN A 151 -5.77 0.29 -12.81
C GLN A 151 -4.52 0.23 -11.93
N VAL A 152 -3.34 0.33 -12.53
CA VAL A 152 -2.07 0.39 -11.82
C VAL A 152 -1.29 1.60 -12.30
N TYR A 153 -0.65 2.30 -11.36
CA TYR A 153 0.30 3.36 -11.62
C TYR A 153 1.66 2.96 -11.06
N ASP A 154 2.69 3.21 -11.85
CA ASP A 154 4.05 3.22 -11.36
C ASP A 154 4.25 4.40 -10.40
N ILE A 155 5.15 4.27 -9.43
CA ILE A 155 5.50 5.33 -8.49
C ILE A 155 6.02 6.59 -9.20
N ASP A 156 6.70 6.44 -10.34
CA ASP A 156 7.19 7.54 -11.17
C ASP A 156 6.05 8.32 -11.84
N ASP A 157 4.88 7.69 -12.01
CA ASP A 157 3.67 8.29 -12.57
C ASP A 157 2.73 8.88 -11.49
N PHE A 158 3.15 8.90 -10.22
CA PHE A 158 2.28 9.29 -9.09
C PHE A 158 1.69 10.70 -9.25
N ASP A 159 2.51 11.69 -9.60
CA ASP A 159 2.03 13.07 -9.78
C ASP A 159 0.98 13.18 -10.90
N PHE A 160 1.19 12.45 -11.99
CA PHE A 160 0.22 12.38 -13.08
C PHE A 160 -1.09 11.74 -12.60
N ALA A 161 -1.02 10.65 -11.84
CA ALA A 161 -2.18 9.97 -11.27
C ALA A 161 -3.02 10.88 -10.35
N LEU A 162 -2.40 11.84 -9.67
CA LEU A 162 -3.11 12.84 -8.87
C LEU A 162 -3.93 13.82 -9.73
N GLU A 163 -3.51 14.06 -10.97
CA GLU A 163 -4.16 14.98 -11.91
C GLU A 163 -5.31 14.35 -12.68
N VAL A 164 -5.19 13.09 -13.10
CA VAL A 164 -6.18 12.44 -13.97
C VAL A 164 -7.53 12.27 -13.26
N PRO A 165 -8.66 12.74 -13.82
CA PRO A 165 -9.99 12.47 -13.29
C PRO A 165 -10.23 10.96 -13.25
N PHE A 166 -10.75 10.43 -12.15
CA PHE A 166 -11.05 9.00 -12.07
C PHE A 166 -12.23 8.72 -13.00
N SER A 167 -11.98 8.16 -14.18
CA SER A 167 -13.01 7.70 -15.08
C SER A 167 -13.44 6.29 -14.65
N GLY A 168 -14.19 6.21 -13.55
CA GLY A 168 -15.01 5.02 -13.31
C GLY A 168 -15.96 4.89 -14.50
N LEU A 169 -15.89 3.77 -15.21
CA LEU A 169 -16.89 3.40 -16.22
C LEU A 169 -18.27 3.46 -15.55
N THR A 170 -19.04 4.49 -15.90
CA THR A 170 -20.49 4.57 -15.63
C THR A 170 -21.24 3.56 -16.50
#